data_AF-A0A318IIV1-F1
#
_entry.id   AF-A0A318IIV1-F1
#
_cell.length_a   1.000
_cell.length_b   1.000
_cell.length_c   1.000
_cell.angle_alpha   90.00
_cell.angle_beta   90.00
_cell.angle_gamma   90.00
#
_symmetry.space_group_name_H-M   'P 1'
#
loop_
_entity.id
_entity.type
_entity.pdbx_description
1 polymer ?
#
loop_
_entity_poly.entity_id
_entity_poly.type
_entity_poly.pdbx_seq_one_letter_code
_entity_poly.pdbx_strand_id
1 'polypeptide(L)'
;MRLRISSLIAVAVTAMCTSSSVFAIDSGSLEFATGNKTKMLRLGLQSNWDNKWFASNGTHIGGYWDYTLAQWRGSNFQGKGGTQNLADIGVTPVFRFQNDSKKGFYGEAGIGLHMLSEIYDNNSRHFSTNFQFGDHIGVGYVTKDGWDLSFKIQHYSNGGVKRPNPGVNFAVLKAGYAF
;
A
#
# COMPACT_ATOMS: atom_id res chain seq x y z
N MET A 1 -6.84 -17.81 -29.18
CA MET A 1 -6.19 -18.74 -28.22
C MET A 1 -6.18 -18.05 -26.86
N ARG A 2 -7.02 -18.48 -25.92
CA ARG A 2 -7.19 -17.83 -24.60
C ARG A 2 -6.22 -18.48 -23.60
N LEU A 3 -5.18 -17.76 -23.16
CA LEU A 3 -4.35 -18.23 -22.05
C LEU A 3 -5.11 -17.98 -20.73
N ARG A 4 -5.45 -19.07 -20.03
CA ARG A 4 -5.88 -19.05 -18.64
C ARG A 4 -4.62 -19.13 -17.78
N ILE A 5 -4.30 -18.06 -17.05
CA ILE A 5 -3.24 -18.07 -16.04
C ILE A 5 -3.89 -18.51 -14.72
N SER A 6 -3.85 -19.81 -14.48
CA SER A 6 -4.22 -20.43 -13.21
C SER A 6 -3.01 -20.45 -12.27
N SER A 7 -3.22 -19.89 -11.07
CA SER A 7 -2.62 -20.28 -9.79
C SER A 7 -1.10 -20.39 -9.71
N LEU A 8 -0.45 -19.32 -9.25
CA LEU A 8 0.85 -19.38 -8.57
C LEU A 8 0.75 -18.56 -7.27
N ILE A 9 0.32 -19.20 -6.19
CA ILE A 9 0.71 -18.80 -4.85
C ILE A 9 1.88 -19.72 -4.51
N ALA A 10 3.09 -19.25 -4.80
CA ALA A 10 4.31 -19.88 -4.35
C ALA A 10 4.95 -18.95 -3.32
N VAL A 11 5.12 -19.52 -2.13
CA VAL A 11 5.78 -18.96 -0.96
C VAL A 11 7.15 -18.40 -1.34
N ALA A 12 7.42 -17.15 -0.98
CA ALA A 12 8.76 -16.58 -1.00
C ALA A 12 8.97 -15.74 0.26
N VAL A 13 9.29 -16.40 1.37
CA VAL A 13 9.90 -15.77 2.54
C VAL A 13 11.08 -16.64 2.97
N THR A 14 12.19 -16.57 2.24
CA THR A 14 13.54 -16.75 2.83
C THR A 14 14.61 -16.23 1.89
N ALA A 15 15.65 -15.66 2.52
CA ALA A 15 16.91 -15.16 1.98
C ALA A 15 16.89 -13.71 1.48
N MET A 16 17.40 -12.79 2.30
CA MET A 16 18.48 -11.86 1.91
C MET A 16 19.21 -11.36 3.16
N CYS A 17 20.39 -11.93 3.44
CA CYS A 17 21.38 -11.32 4.32
C CYS A 17 22.45 -10.62 3.46
N THR A 18 22.89 -9.47 3.96
CA THR A 18 24.12 -8.72 3.62
C THR A 18 24.18 -8.05 2.24
N SER A 19 23.64 -6.83 2.17
CA SER A 19 24.26 -5.76 1.40
C SER A 19 24.07 -4.46 2.17
N SER A 20 25.17 -3.73 2.43
CA SER A 20 25.13 -2.35 2.91
C SER A 20 24.57 -1.48 1.78
N SER A 21 23.25 -1.44 1.71
CA SER A 21 22.47 -0.82 0.65
C SER A 21 21.67 0.33 1.25
N VAL A 22 21.62 1.47 0.55
CA VAL A 22 20.78 2.65 0.88
C VAL A 22 19.28 2.31 0.99
N PHE A 23 18.88 1.07 0.64
CA PHE A 23 17.53 0.52 0.76
C PHE A 23 17.53 -0.80 1.54
N ALA A 24 18.02 -0.78 2.78
CA ALA A 24 17.87 -1.92 3.67
C ALA A 24 16.37 -2.12 3.93
N ILE A 25 15.81 -3.23 3.45
CA ILE A 25 14.46 -3.64 3.79
C ILE A 25 14.51 -4.21 5.21
N ASP A 26 13.77 -3.60 6.12
CA ASP A 26 13.76 -3.93 7.55
C ASP A 26 12.40 -4.37 8.05
N SER A 27 11.36 -4.24 7.22
CA SER A 27 10.01 -4.65 7.59
C SER A 27 9.25 -5.22 6.39
N GLY A 28 8.26 -6.05 6.70
CA GLY A 28 7.30 -6.55 5.72
C GLY A 28 5.87 -6.42 6.22
N SER A 29 4.90 -6.36 5.31
CA SER A 29 3.49 -6.25 5.64
C SER A 29 2.56 -7.00 4.69
N LEU A 30 1.40 -7.40 5.22
CA LEU A 30 0.25 -7.88 4.48
C LEU A 30 -0.92 -6.94 4.74
N GLU A 31 -1.65 -6.60 3.70
CA GLU A 31 -2.82 -5.74 3.79
C GLU A 31 -4.02 -6.31 3.05
N PHE A 32 -5.19 -6.08 3.64
CA PHE A 32 -6.47 -6.34 3.02
C PHE A 32 -7.27 -5.05 2.95
N ALA A 33 -7.89 -4.77 1.81
CA ALA A 33 -8.71 -3.58 1.66
C ALA A 33 -10.01 -3.84 0.91
N THR A 34 -10.98 -2.96 1.15
CA THR A 34 -12.28 -2.97 0.49
C THR A 34 -12.76 -1.56 0.19
N GLY A 35 -13.41 -1.39 -0.96
CA GLY A 35 -13.96 -0.09 -1.38
C GLY A 35 -14.44 -0.15 -2.83
N ASN A 36 -15.44 0.65 -3.18
CA ASN A 36 -15.92 0.81 -4.57
C ASN A 36 -16.25 -0.50 -5.32
N LYS A 37 -16.79 -1.52 -4.62
CA LYS A 37 -16.99 -2.88 -5.15
C LYS A 37 -15.70 -3.54 -5.66
N THR A 38 -14.60 -3.27 -4.97
CA THR A 38 -13.27 -3.79 -5.24
C THR A 38 -12.65 -4.24 -3.93
N LYS A 39 -12.05 -5.42 -3.92
CA LYS A 39 -11.22 -5.91 -2.81
C LYS A 39 -9.76 -5.89 -3.25
N MET A 40 -8.85 -5.64 -2.32
CA MET A 40 -7.41 -5.65 -2.56
C MET A 40 -6.72 -6.53 -1.53
N LEU A 41 -5.75 -7.32 -1.99
CA LEU A 41 -4.74 -7.96 -1.16
C LEU A 41 -3.39 -7.37 -1.57
N ARG A 42 -2.57 -6.93 -0.61
CA ARG A 42 -1.30 -6.24 -0.87
C ARG A 42 -0.20 -6.77 0.02
N LEU A 43 0.96 -7.04 -0.57
CA LEU A 43 2.22 -7.28 0.13
C LEU A 43 3.05 -5.99 0.09
N GLY A 44 3.72 -5.70 1.19
CA GLY A 44 4.61 -4.54 1.32
C GLY A 44 5.96 -4.94 1.88
N LEU A 45 7.01 -4.28 1.40
CA LEU A 45 8.35 -4.28 1.97
C LEU A 45 8.72 -2.84 2.30
N GLN A 46 9.27 -2.62 3.50
CA GLN A 46 9.58 -1.27 3.96
C GLN A 46 11.05 -1.09 4.28
N SER A 47 11.53 0.13 4.03
CA SER A 47 12.88 0.59 4.38
C SER A 47 12.77 1.87 5.20
N ASN A 48 13.16 1.81 6.47
CA ASN A 48 13.14 2.93 7.38
C ASN A 48 14.15 4.00 6.96
N TRP A 49 13.79 5.27 7.10
CA TRP A 49 14.71 6.36 6.80
C TRP A 49 15.71 6.64 7.92
N ASP A 50 15.51 6.05 9.10
CA ASP A 50 16.29 6.26 10.32
C ASP A 50 16.47 7.74 10.72
N ASN A 51 15.53 8.58 10.29
CA ASN A 51 15.48 9.99 10.62
C ASN A 51 14.54 10.25 11.79
N LYS A 52 14.88 11.27 12.59
CA LYS A 52 14.04 11.81 13.67
C LYS A 52 13.89 13.32 13.52
N TRP A 53 12.94 13.75 12.71
CA TRP A 53 12.63 15.16 12.54
C TRP A 53 11.69 15.66 13.64
N PHE A 54 11.83 16.93 14.03
CA PHE A 54 10.98 17.60 15.02
C PHE A 54 10.85 16.81 16.35
N ALA A 55 11.94 16.17 16.78
CA ALA A 55 11.94 15.36 18.00
C ALA A 55 11.66 16.21 19.23
N SER A 56 10.65 15.84 20.00
CA SER A 56 10.23 16.53 21.23
C SER A 56 9.38 15.59 22.10
N ASN A 57 9.54 15.68 23.42
CA ASN A 57 8.73 14.96 24.41
C ASN A 57 8.60 13.44 24.16
N GLY A 58 9.67 12.78 23.68
CA GLY A 58 9.67 11.34 23.41
C GLY A 58 8.96 10.93 22.11
N THR A 59 8.69 11.87 21.21
CA THR A 59 8.08 11.63 19.89
C THR A 59 8.87 12.34 18.79
N HIS A 60 8.76 11.86 17.56
CA HIS A 60 9.36 12.48 16.38
C HIS A 60 8.52 12.18 15.12
N ILE A 61 8.79 12.93 14.06
CA ILE A 61 8.38 12.55 12.69
C ILE A 61 9.54 11.77 12.08
N GLY A 62 9.29 10.50 11.78
CA GLY A 62 10.16 9.67 10.96
C GLY A 62 9.48 9.34 9.65
N GLY A 63 9.95 8.30 9.00
CA GLY A 63 9.27 7.73 7.85
C GLY A 63 10.00 6.54 7.26
N TYR A 64 9.42 6.03 6.19
CA TYR A 64 9.92 4.86 5.48
C TYR A 64 9.48 4.88 4.03
N TRP A 65 10.24 4.19 3.18
CA TRP A 65 9.78 3.81 1.85
C TRP A 65 8.93 2.56 1.94
N ASP A 66 7.75 2.56 1.32
CA ASP A 66 6.86 1.41 1.21
C ASP A 66 6.81 0.94 -0.25
N TYR A 67 7.33 -0.26 -0.51
CA TYR A 67 7.31 -0.90 -1.82
C TYR A 67 6.25 -1.98 -1.82
N THR A 68 5.27 -1.88 -2.72
CA THR A 68 4.08 -2.73 -2.67
C THR A 68 3.80 -3.46 -3.97
N LEU A 69 3.26 -4.67 -3.82
CA LEU A 69 2.65 -5.46 -4.88
C LEU A 69 1.26 -5.87 -4.44
N ALA A 70 0.25 -5.54 -5.24
CA ALA A 70 -1.15 -5.76 -4.90
C ALA A 70 -1.91 -6.48 -6.02
N GLN A 71 -2.93 -7.23 -5.61
CA GLN A 71 -3.95 -7.79 -6.49
C GLN A 71 -5.31 -7.22 -6.09
N TRP A 72 -5.98 -6.62 -7.06
CA TRP A 72 -7.31 -6.04 -6.93
C TRP A 72 -8.32 -6.94 -7.64
N ARG A 73 -9.50 -7.08 -7.04
CA ARG A 73 -10.63 -7.80 -7.60
C ARG A 73 -11.89 -6.94 -7.52
N GLY A 74 -12.24 -6.32 -8.63
CA GLY A 74 -13.52 -5.63 -8.83
C GLY A 74 -14.63 -6.63 -9.11
N SER A 75 -15.84 -6.40 -8.59
CA SER A 75 -17.00 -7.30 -8.74
C SER A 75 -18.17 -6.69 -9.55
N ASN A 76 -17.94 -5.59 -10.25
CA ASN A 76 -18.92 -4.91 -11.08
C ASN A 76 -18.25 -4.27 -12.31
N PHE A 77 -17.54 -5.09 -13.10
CA PHE A 77 -16.80 -4.64 -14.27
C PHE A 77 -17.70 -3.85 -15.24
N GLN A 78 -17.25 -2.68 -15.70
CA GLN A 78 -18.00 -1.77 -16.58
C GLN A 78 -19.40 -1.37 -16.08
N GLY A 79 -19.69 -1.58 -14.79
CA GLY A 79 -21.02 -1.34 -14.22
C GLY A 79 -22.09 -2.37 -14.63
N LYS A 80 -21.71 -3.50 -15.24
CA LYS A 80 -22.62 -4.51 -15.80
C LYS A 80 -22.57 -5.85 -15.07
N GLY A 81 -21.96 -5.91 -13.89
CA GLY A 81 -21.60 -7.16 -13.22
C GLY A 81 -20.31 -7.78 -13.78
N GLY A 82 -19.92 -8.95 -13.26
CA GLY A 82 -18.66 -9.61 -13.63
C GLY A 82 -17.45 -9.18 -12.79
N THR A 83 -16.26 -9.65 -13.13
CA THR A 83 -15.04 -9.43 -12.35
C THR A 83 -13.95 -8.76 -13.19
N GLN A 84 -13.28 -7.76 -12.62
CA GLN A 84 -12.01 -7.23 -13.12
C GLN A 84 -10.91 -7.60 -12.14
N ASN A 85 -9.81 -8.18 -12.62
CA ASN A 85 -8.63 -8.42 -11.81
C ASN A 85 -7.51 -7.51 -12.29
N LEU A 86 -6.82 -6.85 -11.36
CA LEU A 86 -5.71 -5.95 -11.67
C LEU A 86 -4.57 -6.24 -10.73
N ALA A 87 -3.36 -6.36 -11.25
CA ALA A 87 -2.15 -6.19 -10.45
C ALA A 87 -1.80 -4.70 -10.33
N ASP A 88 -1.20 -4.33 -9.22
CA ASP A 88 -0.69 -2.99 -8.89
C ASP A 88 0.73 -3.10 -8.31
N ILE A 89 1.64 -2.26 -8.77
CA ILE A 89 2.95 -2.04 -8.14
C ILE A 89 3.03 -0.60 -7.67
N GLY A 90 3.57 -0.39 -6.46
CA GLY A 90 3.59 0.93 -5.84
C GLY A 90 4.88 1.22 -5.09
N VAL A 91 5.26 2.49 -5.06
CA VAL A 91 6.30 3.03 -4.18
C VAL A 91 5.77 4.28 -3.49
N THR A 92 5.83 4.30 -2.16
CA THR A 92 5.28 5.40 -1.36
C THR A 92 6.28 5.87 -0.31
N PRO A 93 6.65 7.16 -0.28
CA PRO A 93 7.24 7.75 0.91
C PRO A 93 6.14 7.94 1.96
N VAL A 94 6.31 7.31 3.13
CA VAL A 94 5.37 7.41 4.25
C VAL A 94 6.01 8.17 5.38
N PHE A 95 5.39 9.27 5.79
CA PHE A 95 5.76 10.03 6.98
C PHE A 95 4.96 9.50 8.16
N ARG A 96 5.64 9.33 9.29
CA ARG A 96 5.04 8.75 10.50
C ARG A 96 5.40 9.57 11.72
N PHE A 97 4.37 10.07 12.42
CA PHE A 97 4.52 10.64 13.75
C PHE A 97 4.38 9.55 14.79
N GLN A 98 5.44 9.30 15.56
CA GLN A 98 5.56 8.13 16.42
C GLN A 98 6.40 8.41 17.67
N ASN A 99 6.33 7.50 18.64
CA ASN A 99 7.20 7.50 19.81
C ASN A 99 8.66 7.20 19.42
N ASP A 100 9.61 7.73 20.20
CA ASP A 100 11.04 7.51 20.01
C ASP A 100 11.49 6.05 20.08
N SER A 101 10.77 5.22 20.84
CA SER A 101 10.96 3.78 20.89
C SER A 101 10.48 3.04 19.64
N LYS A 102 9.80 3.74 18.72
CA LYS A 102 9.05 3.19 17.58
C LYS A 102 7.95 2.18 18.00
N LYS A 103 7.55 2.18 19.28
CA LYS A 103 6.47 1.34 19.85
C LYS A 103 5.26 2.20 20.22
N GLY A 104 4.09 1.58 20.31
CA GLY A 104 2.85 2.23 20.68
C GLY A 104 2.12 2.86 19.49
N PHE A 105 1.24 3.82 19.78
CA PHE A 105 0.41 4.49 18.77
C PHE A 105 1.24 5.39 17.85
N TYR A 106 0.82 5.46 16.60
CA TYR A 106 1.35 6.39 15.62
C TYR A 106 0.25 6.87 14.67
N GLY A 107 0.52 7.99 14.00
CA GLY A 107 -0.22 8.46 12.82
C GLY A 107 0.70 8.51 11.62
N GLU A 108 0.20 8.20 10.43
CA GLU A 108 0.98 8.21 9.20
C GLU A 108 0.21 8.78 8.01
N ALA A 109 0.95 9.29 7.04
CA ALA A 109 0.42 9.72 5.76
C ALA A 109 1.49 9.57 4.67
N GLY A 110 1.04 9.32 3.44
CA GLY A 110 1.94 9.17 2.30
C GLY A 110 1.25 9.46 0.98
N ILE A 111 2.03 9.89 -0.01
CA ILE A 111 1.61 10.16 -1.39
C ILE A 111 2.51 9.33 -2.29
N GLY A 112 1.95 8.25 -2.82
CA GLY A 112 2.69 7.22 -3.55
C GLY A 112 2.48 7.27 -5.05
N LEU A 113 3.38 6.60 -5.77
CA LEU A 113 3.27 6.35 -7.19
C LEU A 113 2.88 4.89 -7.42
N HIS A 114 1.84 4.67 -8.22
CA HIS A 114 1.26 3.35 -8.48
C HIS A 114 1.05 3.11 -9.96
N MET A 115 1.23 1.85 -10.38
CA MET A 115 1.03 1.42 -11.76
C MET A 115 0.13 0.19 -11.78
N LEU A 116 -1.08 0.38 -12.28
CA LEU A 116 -2.02 -0.70 -12.53
C LEU A 116 -1.67 -1.43 -13.83
N SER A 117 -1.75 -2.75 -13.82
CA SER A 117 -1.57 -3.60 -15.01
C SER A 117 -2.54 -3.28 -16.15
N GLU A 118 -3.76 -2.84 -15.85
CA GLU A 118 -4.75 -2.40 -16.82
C GLU A 118 -5.50 -1.16 -16.31
N ILE A 119 -6.23 -0.48 -17.18
CA ILE A 119 -7.11 0.63 -16.79
C ILE A 119 -8.23 0.10 -15.90
N TYR A 120 -8.37 0.68 -14.71
CA TYR A 120 -9.48 0.37 -13.82
C TYR A 120 -10.81 0.76 -14.47
N ASP A 121 -11.73 -0.18 -14.55
CA ASP A 121 -13.07 -0.01 -15.12
C ASP A 121 -14.09 -0.86 -14.36
N ASN A 122 -14.41 -0.42 -13.14
CA ASN A 122 -15.28 -1.17 -12.25
C ASN A 122 -16.19 -0.24 -11.47
N ASN A 123 -17.44 -0.67 -11.29
CA ASN A 123 -18.48 0.07 -10.58
C ASN A 123 -18.80 1.44 -11.22
N SER A 124 -18.94 1.45 -12.56
CA SER A 124 -19.19 2.65 -13.38
C SER A 124 -18.14 3.75 -13.20
N ARG A 125 -16.92 3.37 -12.79
CA ARG A 125 -15.76 4.24 -12.65
C ARG A 125 -14.68 3.74 -13.60
N HIS A 126 -14.42 4.53 -14.63
CA HIS A 126 -13.41 4.25 -15.64
C HIS A 126 -12.27 5.26 -15.47
N PHE A 127 -11.06 4.77 -15.21
CA PHE A 127 -9.86 5.59 -15.22
C PHE A 127 -9.41 5.85 -16.65
N SER A 128 -8.53 6.84 -16.85
CA SER A 128 -7.98 7.14 -18.18
C SER A 128 -6.49 6.82 -18.32
N THR A 129 -5.88 6.32 -17.24
CA THR A 129 -4.46 5.99 -17.12
C THR A 129 -4.28 4.72 -16.28
N ASN A 130 -3.22 3.99 -16.55
CA ASN A 130 -2.73 2.90 -15.68
C ASN A 130 -2.00 3.47 -14.45
N PHE A 131 -1.23 4.54 -14.67
CA PHE A 131 -0.55 5.27 -13.61
C PHE A 131 -1.55 6.02 -12.73
N GLN A 132 -1.36 5.92 -11.41
CA GLN A 132 -2.14 6.60 -10.38
C GLN A 132 -1.20 7.13 -9.29
N PHE A 133 -1.55 8.27 -8.69
CA PHE A 133 -1.16 8.59 -7.33
C PHE A 133 -1.96 7.73 -6.36
N GLY A 134 -1.30 7.24 -5.31
CA GLY A 134 -1.88 6.49 -4.22
C GLY A 134 -1.63 7.21 -2.90
N ASP A 135 -2.61 7.96 -2.42
CA ASP A 135 -2.47 8.77 -1.21
C ASP A 135 -3.19 8.13 -0.02
N HIS A 136 -2.59 8.15 1.16
CA HIS A 136 -3.25 7.65 2.35
C HIS A 136 -2.98 8.47 3.60
N ILE A 137 -3.90 8.32 4.55
CA ILE A 137 -3.73 8.68 5.95
C ILE A 137 -4.15 7.48 6.80
N GLY A 138 -3.40 7.22 7.86
CA GLY A 138 -3.60 6.06 8.70
C GLY A 138 -3.21 6.30 10.15
N VAL A 139 -3.68 5.39 10.99
CA VAL A 139 -3.29 5.26 12.39
C VAL A 139 -2.96 3.81 12.66
N GLY A 140 -2.02 3.59 13.57
CA GLY A 140 -1.65 2.24 13.94
C GLY A 140 -1.04 2.16 15.32
N TYR A 141 -0.69 0.93 15.68
CA TYR A 141 -0.09 0.59 16.94
C TYR A 141 0.97 -0.49 16.73
N VAL A 142 2.19 -0.21 17.21
CA VAL A 142 3.28 -1.19 17.23
C VAL A 142 3.36 -1.84 18.61
N THR A 143 3.19 -3.16 18.67
CA THR A 143 3.29 -3.92 19.91
C THR A 143 4.74 -3.98 20.40
N LYS A 144 4.91 -4.27 21.70
CA LYS A 144 6.24 -4.44 22.30
C LYS A 144 7.07 -5.48 21.53
N ASP A 145 6.42 -6.55 21.09
CA ASP A 145 7.04 -7.67 20.36
C ASP A 145 7.30 -7.39 18.86
N GLY A 146 6.95 -6.21 18.35
CA GLY A 146 7.32 -5.77 16.99
C GLY A 146 6.22 -5.88 15.92
N TRP A 147 5.02 -6.32 16.28
CA TRP A 147 3.89 -6.32 15.35
C TRP A 147 3.33 -4.92 15.13
N ASP A 148 3.23 -4.49 13.88
CA ASP A 148 2.59 -3.25 13.44
C ASP A 148 1.17 -3.56 12.93
N LEU A 149 0.15 -3.10 13.65
CA LEU A 149 -1.25 -3.19 13.22
C LEU A 149 -1.80 -1.81 12.91
N SER A 150 -2.42 -1.64 11.75
CA SER A 150 -2.95 -0.33 11.35
C SER A 150 -4.19 -0.38 10.48
N PHE A 151 -4.85 0.76 10.48
CA PHE A 151 -5.97 1.08 9.62
C PHE A 151 -5.66 2.37 8.85
N LYS A 152 -5.92 2.37 7.55
CA LYS A 152 -5.75 3.55 6.69
C LYS A 152 -6.88 3.70 5.68
N ILE A 153 -7.12 4.95 5.31
CA ILE A 153 -7.94 5.29 4.14
C ILE A 153 -6.99 5.63 3.01
N GLN A 154 -7.17 4.96 1.87
CA GLN A 154 -6.32 5.09 0.69
C GLN A 154 -7.15 5.56 -0.50
N HIS A 155 -6.70 6.61 -1.17
CA HIS A 155 -7.26 7.12 -2.40
C HIS A 155 -6.32 6.83 -3.58
N TYR A 156 -6.87 6.45 -4.72
CA TYR A 156 -6.16 6.33 -5.99
C TYR A 156 -6.78 7.23 -7.05
N SER A 157 -5.95 8.04 -7.71
CA SER A 157 -6.36 8.88 -8.85
C SER A 157 -5.15 9.32 -9.68
N ASN A 158 -5.35 9.86 -10.87
CA ASN A 158 -4.24 10.34 -11.71
C ASN A 158 -3.91 11.83 -11.53
N GLY A 159 -4.40 12.46 -10.45
CA GLY A 159 -4.17 13.89 -10.19
C GLY A 159 -4.77 14.83 -11.23
N GLY A 160 -5.65 14.33 -12.13
CA GLY A 160 -6.25 15.12 -13.19
C GLY A 160 -5.41 15.21 -14.47
N VAL A 161 -4.32 14.44 -14.58
CA VAL A 161 -3.45 14.38 -15.79
C VAL A 161 -4.26 14.03 -17.04
N LYS A 162 -5.25 13.14 -16.91
CA LYS A 162 -6.18 12.80 -18.00
C LYS A 162 -7.56 12.52 -17.44
N ARG A 163 -8.60 12.84 -18.22
CA ARG A 163 -10.00 12.57 -17.88
C ARG A 163 -10.55 11.41 -18.74
N PRO A 164 -11.51 10.61 -18.24
CA PRO A 164 -12.10 10.67 -16.89
C PRO A 164 -11.13 10.23 -15.78
N ASN A 165 -11.32 10.76 -14.57
CA ASN A 165 -10.58 10.42 -13.35
C ASN A 165 -11.51 10.45 -12.13
N PRO A 166 -12.40 9.45 -11.96
CA PRO A 166 -13.37 9.43 -10.86
C PRO A 166 -12.73 9.11 -9.50
N GLY A 167 -11.50 8.57 -9.49
CA GLY A 167 -10.81 8.04 -8.32
C GLY A 167 -11.48 6.81 -7.68
N VAL A 168 -10.75 6.13 -6.81
CA VAL A 168 -11.21 4.99 -6.01
C VAL A 168 -10.68 5.12 -4.58
N ASN A 169 -11.53 4.83 -3.60
CA ASN A 169 -11.16 4.85 -2.18
C ASN A 169 -11.21 3.43 -1.61
N PHE A 170 -10.31 3.15 -0.67
CA PHE A 170 -10.26 1.91 0.07
C PHE A 170 -10.14 2.19 1.56
N ALA A 171 -10.85 1.39 2.35
CA ALA A 171 -10.51 1.17 3.76
C ALA A 171 -9.56 -0.03 3.82
N VAL A 172 -8.42 0.14 4.46
CA VAL A 172 -7.32 -0.83 4.46
C VAL A 172 -6.99 -1.24 5.89
N LEU A 173 -6.85 -2.54 6.11
CA LEU A 173 -6.25 -3.12 7.31
C LEU A 173 -4.87 -3.66 6.95
N LYS A 174 -3.88 -3.35 7.77
CA LYS A 174 -2.49 -3.79 7.60
C LYS A 174 -2.01 -4.50 8.86
N ALA A 175 -1.29 -5.60 8.65
CA ALA A 175 -0.44 -6.23 9.65
C ALA A 175 0.99 -6.27 9.08
N GLY A 176 1.97 -5.82 9.87
CA GLY A 176 3.37 -5.81 9.51
C GLY A 176 4.27 -6.23 10.66
N TYR A 177 5.52 -6.50 10.32
CA TYR A 177 6.55 -6.89 11.27
C TYR A 177 7.91 -6.35 10.83
N ALA A 178 8.64 -5.77 11.77
CA ALA A 178 10.03 -5.34 11.58
C ALA A 178 10.98 -6.45 12.05
N PHE A 179 12.02 -6.76 11.26
CA PHE A 179 12.96 -7.86 11.50
C PHE A 179 14.43 -7.41 11.54
#